data_AF-A0A973JDN0-F1
#
_entry.id   AF-A0A973JDN0-F1
#
_cell.length_a   1.000
_cell.length_b   1.000
_cell.length_c   1.000
_cell.angle_alpha   90.00
_cell.angle_beta   90.00
_cell.angle_gamma   90.00
#
_symmetry.space_group_name_H-M   'P 1'
#
loop_
_entity.id
_entity.type
_entity.pdbx_description
1 polymer ?
#
loop_
_entity_poly.entity_id
_entity_poly.type
_entity_poly.pdbx_seq_one_letter_code
_entity_poly.pdbx_strand_id
1 'polypeptide(L)' 'MQEDDIKAPAAAPAPATTSAYGATNIQVLDGIEHVRMRPAMYIGDIHSRGLHHLIYEIVDNSIDETLGG' A
#
# COMPACT_ATOMS: atom_id res chain seq x y z
N MET A 1 11.27 62.40 -8.68
CA MET A 1 10.42 61.23 -8.38
C MET A 1 10.82 60.16 -9.36
N GLN A 2 11.97 59.52 -9.18
CA GLN A 2 12.36 58.72 -8.00
C GLN A 2 11.26 57.73 -7.61
N GLU A 3 11.66 56.45 -7.67
CA GLU A 3 11.17 55.33 -6.86
C GLU A 3 9.76 54.89 -7.28
N ASP A 4 9.55 53.70 -7.84
CA ASP A 4 9.92 52.44 -7.21
C ASP A 4 10.44 51.40 -8.22
N ASP A 5 11.73 51.08 -8.08
CA ASP A 5 12.25 49.76 -8.38
C ASP A 5 11.49 48.73 -7.54
N ILE A 6 10.38 48.17 -8.05
CA ILE A 6 9.91 46.87 -7.57
C ILE A 6 10.78 45.80 -8.22
N LYS A 7 12.02 45.77 -7.75
CA LYS A 7 12.91 44.61 -7.82
C LYS A 7 12.24 43.49 -7.03
N ALA A 8 11.49 42.64 -7.73
CA ALA A 8 11.02 41.38 -7.16
C ALA A 8 12.24 40.59 -6.65
N PRO A 9 12.22 40.09 -5.40
CA PRO A 9 13.37 39.43 -4.81
C PRO A 9 13.69 38.15 -5.56
N ALA A 10 14.93 38.05 -6.02
CA ALA A 10 15.54 36.78 -6.37
C ALA A 10 15.49 35.82 -5.17
N ALA A 11 15.24 34.55 -5.49
CA ALA A 11 15.39 33.35 -4.67
C ALA A 11 14.33 33.05 -3.59
N ALA A 12 13.48 32.08 -3.92
CA ALA A 12 13.67 30.76 -3.33
C ALA A 12 13.35 29.68 -4.39
N PRO A 13 14.33 28.92 -4.92
CA PRO A 13 13.99 27.61 -5.43
C PRO A 13 13.57 26.79 -4.21
N ALA A 14 12.26 26.61 -4.02
CA ALA A 14 11.80 25.48 -3.24
C ALA A 14 12.50 24.25 -3.84
N PRO A 15 13.15 23.38 -3.06
CA PRO A 15 13.66 22.15 -3.62
C PRO A 15 12.45 21.34 -4.06
N ALA A 16 12.09 21.48 -5.34
CA ALA A 16 11.36 20.46 -6.05
C ALA A 16 12.33 19.27 -6.14
N THR A 17 12.52 18.58 -5.03
CA THR A 17 12.89 17.17 -5.07
C THR A 17 11.66 16.46 -5.61
N THR A 18 11.45 16.61 -6.92
CA THR A 18 10.67 15.67 -7.69
C THR A 18 11.43 14.37 -7.52
N SER A 19 11.07 13.61 -6.47
CA SER A 19 11.38 12.19 -6.43
C SER A 19 10.84 11.67 -7.75
N ALA A 20 11.74 11.38 -8.68
CA ALA A 20 11.36 11.01 -10.03
C ALA A 20 10.61 9.69 -9.91
N TYR A 21 9.28 9.77 -9.87
CA TYR A 21 8.42 8.59 -9.88
C TYR A 21 8.53 7.97 -11.26
N GLY A 22 9.19 6.82 -11.33
CA GLY A 22 9.47 6.08 -12.55
C GLY A 22 9.29 4.59 -12.35
N ALA A 23 9.66 3.80 -13.36
CA ALA A 23 9.47 2.35 -13.36
C ALA A 23 10.16 1.66 -12.17
N THR A 24 11.24 2.22 -11.64
CA THR A 24 11.98 1.70 -10.48
C THR A 24 11.23 1.84 -9.16
N ASN A 25 10.15 2.64 -9.10
CA ASN A 25 9.29 2.76 -7.92
C ASN A 25 8.19 1.68 -7.87
N ILE A 26 8.03 0.90 -8.93
CA ILE A 26 7.06 -0.20 -8.97
C ILE A 26 7.73 -1.43 -8.35
N GLN A 27 7.13 -1.92 -7.26
CA GLN A 27 7.59 -3.12 -6.58
C GLN A 27 6.63 -4.27 -6.89
N VAL A 28 7.20 -5.37 -7.39
CA VAL A 28 6.50 -6.64 -7.51
C VAL A 28 6.79 -7.41 -6.22
N LEU A 29 5.73 -7.83 -5.54
CA LEU A 29 5.82 -8.64 -4.32
C LEU A 29 5.63 -10.11 -4.73
N ASP A 30 6.69 -10.89 -4.58
CA ASP A 30 6.70 -12.29 -5.01
C ASP A 30 6.14 -13.23 -3.93
N GLY A 31 5.65 -14.39 -4.36
CA GLY A 31 5.17 -15.44 -3.48
C GLY A 31 4.03 -14.97 -2.57
N ILE A 32 4.18 -15.14 -1.25
CA ILE A 32 3.15 -14.79 -0.25
C ILE A 32 3.30 -13.37 0.33
N GLU A 33 4.28 -12.60 -0.14
CA GLU A 33 4.60 -11.30 0.45
C GLU A 33 3.43 -10.31 0.30
N HIS A 34 2.74 -10.35 -0.85
CA HIS A 34 1.56 -9.50 -1.07
C HIS A 34 0.42 -9.78 -0.08
N VAL A 35 0.23 -11.05 0.31
CA VAL A 35 -0.78 -11.46 1.31
C VAL A 35 -0.40 -10.92 2.68
N ARG A 36 0.88 -10.97 3.05
CA ARG A 36 1.39 -10.47 4.34
C ARG A 36 1.37 -8.95 4.43
N MET A 37 1.67 -8.24 3.33
CA MET A 37 1.64 -6.78 3.26
C MET A 37 0.22 -6.23 3.30
N ARG A 38 -0.76 -6.95 2.72
CA ARG A 38 -2.16 -6.52 2.63
C ARG A 38 -3.14 -7.62 3.04
N PRO A 39 -3.10 -8.09 4.30
CA PRO A 39 -3.91 -9.24 4.74
C PRO A 39 -5.41 -8.96 4.65
N ALA A 40 -5.86 -7.73 4.94
CA ALA A 40 -7.27 -7.36 4.84
C ALA A 40 -7.89 -7.58 3.44
N MET A 41 -7.08 -7.61 2.37
CA MET A 41 -7.57 -7.93 1.02
C MET A 41 -8.01 -9.40 0.91
N TYR A 42 -7.42 -10.31 1.69
CA TYR A 42 -7.66 -11.76 1.62
C TYR A 42 -8.63 -12.24 2.70
N ILE A 43 -8.56 -11.65 3.91
CA ILE A 43 -9.38 -12.06 5.07
C ILE A 43 -10.38 -10.97 5.52
N GLY A 44 -10.56 -9.92 4.73
CA GLY A 44 -11.53 -8.84 4.94
C GLY A 44 -11.22 -7.83 6.07
N ASP A 45 -10.49 -8.25 7.11
CA ASP A 45 -10.15 -7.44 8.30
C ASP A 45 -8.85 -7.96 8.95
N ILE A 46 -8.19 -7.15 9.76
CA ILE A 46 -6.99 -7.56 10.54
C ILE A 46 -7.27 -7.71 12.04
N HIS A 47 -8.51 -7.51 12.46
CA HIS A 47 -8.94 -7.65 13.85
C HIS A 47 -9.61 -9.01 14.11
N SER A 48 -10.49 -9.09 15.13
CA SER A 48 -11.15 -10.32 15.54
C SER A 48 -11.90 -11.02 14.41
N ARG A 49 -12.59 -10.28 13.53
CA ARG A 49 -13.32 -10.90 12.41
C ARG A 49 -12.38 -11.62 11.43
N GLY A 50 -11.26 -10.98 11.07
CA GLY A 50 -10.26 -11.59 10.20
C GLY A 50 -9.58 -12.81 10.83
N LEU A 51 -9.37 -12.79 12.16
CA LEU A 51 -8.86 -13.96 12.87
C LEU A 51 -9.83 -15.15 12.80
N HIS A 52 -11.13 -14.93 13.04
CA HIS A 52 -12.12 -16.00 12.90
C HIS A 52 -12.23 -16.50 11.46
N HIS A 53 -12.09 -15.60 10.47
CA HIS A 53 -12.07 -15.97 9.04
C HIS A 53 -10.99 -17.03 8.77
N LEU A 54 -9.78 -16.86 9.28
CA LEU A 54 -8.71 -17.85 9.11
C LEU A 54 -9.08 -19.23 9.67
N ILE A 55 -9.79 -19.28 10.80
CA ILE A 55 -10.25 -20.55 11.38
C ILE A 55 -11.32 -21.18 10.49
N TYR A 56 -12.28 -20.38 10.01
CA TYR A 56 -13.33 -20.87 9.12
C TYR A 56 -12.75 -21.49 7.85
N GLU A 57 -11.80 -20.83 7.20
CA GLU A 57 -11.16 -21.38 5.99
C GLU A 57 -10.48 -22.73 6.26
N ILE A 58 -9.82 -22.91 7.41
CA ILE A 58 -9.20 -24.19 7.74
C ILE A 58 -10.27 -25.27 7.97
N VAL A 59 -11.34 -24.93 8.67
CA VAL A 59 -12.44 -25.86 8.95
C VAL A 59 -13.16 -26.23 7.66
N ASP A 60 -13.47 -25.26 6.81
CA ASP A 60 -14.17 -25.47 5.55
C ASP A 60 -13.33 -26.32 4.59
N ASN A 61 -12.02 -26.04 4.47
CA ASN A 61 -11.10 -26.91 3.72
C ASN A 61 -11.07 -28.34 4.29
N SER A 62 -11.16 -28.49 5.61
CA SER A 62 -11.20 -29.83 6.25
C SER A 62 -12.51 -30.56 5.94
N ILE A 63 -13.63 -29.85 5.89
CA ILE A 63 -14.94 -30.41 5.51
C ILE A 63 -14.92 -30.80 4.03
N ASP A 64 -14.44 -29.92 3.16
CA ASP A 64 -14.35 -30.17 1.71
C ASP A 64 -13.50 -31.42 1.42
N GLU A 65 -12.38 -31.62 2.12
CA GLU A 65 -11.57 -32.83 1.98
C GLU A 65 -12.33 -34.09 2.39
N THR A 66 -13.18 -34.01 3.43
CA THR A 66 -14.01 -35.16 3.85
C THR A 66 -15.22 -35.40 2.94
N LEU A 67 -15.71 -34.39 2.22
CA LEU A 67 -16.88 -34.48 1.35
C LEU A 67 -16.50 -34.83 -0.10
N GLY A 68 -15.33 -34.38 -0.55
CA GLY A 68 -14.77 -34.62 -1.88
C GLY A 68 -13.81 -35.81 -1.95
N GLY A 69 -13.45 -36.40 -0.81
CA GLY A 69 -12.66 -37.63 -0.66
C GLY A 69 -13.48 -38.91 -0.74
#